data_AF-A0A5N7D4L9-F1
#
_entry.id   AF-A0A5N7D4L9-F1
#
_cell.length_a   1.000
_cell.length_b   1.000
_cell.length_c   1.000
_cell.angle_alpha   90.00
_cell.angle_beta   90.00
_cell.angle_gamma   90.00
#
_symmetry.space_group_name_H-M   'P 1'
#
loop_
_entity.id
_entity.type
_entity.pdbx_description
1 polymer ?
#
loop_
_entity_poly.entity_id
_entity_poly.type
_entity_poly.pdbx_seq_one_letter_code
_entity_poly.pdbx_strand_id
1 'polypeptide(L)'
;MASRVRRRRQLDKVANACEQCKKRKVKCSGRHPCESCIARDLQCIFKQAEKRVIVSESYLRKLQESYTRKQERQVSTRASSEDVSIPAPNTDLSPGHG
;
A
#
# COMPACT_ATOMS: atom_id res chain seq x y z
N MET A 1 -51.44 2.04 20.31
CA MET A 1 -51.06 2.17 18.89
C MET A 1 -49.56 2.44 18.84
N ALA A 2 -48.81 1.52 18.23
CA ALA A 2 -47.38 1.30 18.43
C ALA A 2 -46.50 2.55 18.26
N SER A 3 -45.65 2.80 19.25
CA SER A 3 -44.55 3.75 19.22
C SER A 3 -43.79 3.61 17.92
N ARG A 4 -43.77 4.65 17.09
CA ARG A 4 -42.88 4.75 15.92
C ARG A 4 -41.45 4.84 16.43
N VAL A 5 -40.91 3.71 16.88
CA VAL A 5 -39.53 3.54 17.29
C VAL A 5 -38.71 4.13 16.17
N ARG A 6 -37.96 5.17 16.52
CA ARG A 6 -37.05 5.90 15.64
C ARG A 6 -35.99 4.93 15.12
N ARG A 7 -36.34 4.08 14.16
CA ARG A 7 -35.41 3.27 13.38
C ARG A 7 -34.82 4.12 12.26
N ARG A 8 -34.35 5.33 12.59
CA ARG A 8 -33.07 5.75 12.00
C ARG A 8 -32.10 4.75 12.58
N ARG A 9 -31.98 3.59 11.90
CA ARG A 9 -30.84 2.69 12.06
C ARG A 9 -29.68 3.66 12.17
N GLN A 10 -29.06 3.71 13.35
CA GLN A 10 -27.70 4.21 13.48
C GLN A 10 -26.96 3.38 12.45
N LEU A 11 -26.89 3.92 11.24
CA LEU A 11 -26.02 3.42 10.21
C LEU A 11 -24.71 3.82 10.79
N ASP A 12 -24.14 2.90 11.58
CA ASP A 12 -22.83 3.03 12.19
C ASP A 12 -22.00 3.74 11.16
N LYS A 13 -21.65 5.00 11.45
CA LYS A 13 -20.98 5.85 10.47
C LYS A 13 -19.76 5.09 10.08
N VAL A 14 -19.78 4.55 8.86
CA VAL A 14 -18.68 3.73 8.38
C VAL A 14 -17.46 4.64 8.38
N ALA A 15 -16.50 4.37 9.26
CA ALA A 15 -15.33 5.22 9.45
C ALA A 15 -14.54 5.39 8.14
N ASN A 16 -14.61 4.40 7.24
CA ASN A 16 -13.97 4.44 5.94
C ASN A 16 -14.85 3.77 4.86
N ALA A 17 -15.36 4.53 3.89
CA ALA A 17 -16.03 3.96 2.71
C ALA A 17 -15.00 3.34 1.73
N CYS A 18 -15.41 2.33 0.96
CA CYS A 18 -14.56 1.78 -0.10
C CYS A 18 -14.33 2.82 -1.22
N GLU A 19 -13.28 2.64 -2.01
CA GLU A 19 -12.88 3.54 -3.09
C GLU A 19 -14.00 3.77 -4.10
N GLN A 20 -14.73 2.70 -4.47
CA GLN A 20 -15.78 2.82 -5.47
C GLN A 20 -16.99 3.62 -4.95
N CYS A 21 -17.34 3.47 -3.68
CA CYS A 21 -18.37 4.29 -3.04
C CYS A 21 -17.91 5.74 -2.87
N LYS A 22 -16.64 5.98 -2.52
CA LYS A 22 -16.03 7.32 -2.45
C LYS A 22 -16.08 8.02 -3.81
N LYS A 23 -15.59 7.36 -4.86
CA LYS A 23 -15.55 7.89 -6.24
C LYS A 23 -16.95 8.23 -6.76
N ARG A 24 -17.94 7.39 -6.47
CA ARG A 24 -19.33 7.58 -6.92
C ARG A 24 -20.18 8.42 -5.96
N LYS A 25 -19.63 8.86 -4.83
CA LYS A 25 -20.34 9.62 -3.78
C LYS A 25 -21.65 8.96 -3.32
N VAL A 26 -21.66 7.63 -3.24
CA VAL A 26 -22.80 6.84 -2.74
C VAL A 26 -22.53 6.31 -1.34
N LYS A 27 -23.59 5.93 -0.64
CA LYS A 27 -23.49 5.33 0.69
C LYS A 27 -22.80 3.97 0.61
N CYS A 28 -21.78 3.78 1.45
CA CYS A 28 -21.10 2.50 1.64
C CYS A 28 -21.69 1.76 2.86
N SER A 29 -21.89 0.45 2.76
CA SER A 29 -22.30 -0.38 3.91
C SER A 29 -21.14 -0.70 4.87
N GLY A 30 -19.89 -0.45 4.46
CA GLY A 30 -18.69 -0.65 5.30
C GLY A 30 -18.24 -2.09 5.47
N ARG A 31 -19.03 -3.06 4.98
CA ARG A 31 -18.64 -4.46 4.87
C ARG A 31 -17.78 -4.67 3.62
N HIS A 32 -16.95 -5.70 3.60
CA HIS A 32 -16.19 -6.09 2.42
C HIS A 32 -16.62 -7.49 1.95
N PRO A 33 -17.14 -7.64 0.72
CA PRO A 33 -17.50 -6.59 -0.24
C PRO A 33 -18.72 -5.76 0.21
N CYS A 34 -18.77 -4.50 -0.22
CA CYS A 34 -19.84 -3.58 0.17
C CYS A 34 -21.14 -3.88 -0.60
N GLU A 35 -22.32 -3.62 -0.03
CA GLU A 35 -23.62 -3.92 -0.68
C GLU A 35 -23.74 -3.23 -2.05
N SER A 36 -23.33 -1.97 -2.14
CA SER A 36 -23.28 -1.19 -3.38
C SER A 36 -22.31 -1.75 -4.42
N CYS A 37 -21.28 -2.46 -3.96
CA CYS A 37 -20.25 -3.07 -4.79
C CYS A 37 -20.74 -4.42 -5.32
N ILE A 38 -21.36 -5.24 -4.47
CA ILE A 38 -21.99 -6.53 -4.84
C ILE A 38 -23.09 -6.30 -5.87
N ALA A 39 -24.01 -5.36 -5.61
CA ALA A 39 -25.15 -5.09 -6.49
C ALA A 39 -24.76 -4.59 -7.90
N ARG A 40 -23.51 -4.18 -8.07
CA ARG A 40 -22.98 -3.64 -9.34
C ARG A 40 -21.86 -4.47 -9.92
N ASP A 41 -21.52 -5.57 -9.25
CA ASP A 41 -20.40 -6.44 -9.58
C ASP A 41 -19.08 -5.66 -9.77
N LEU A 42 -18.77 -4.81 -8.80
CA LEU A 42 -17.58 -3.94 -8.81
C LEU A 42 -16.57 -4.38 -7.77
N GLN A 43 -15.29 -4.22 -8.11
CA GLN A 43 -14.20 -4.44 -7.17
C GLN A 43 -14.32 -3.50 -5.96
N CYS A 44 -14.41 -4.09 -4.78
CA CYS A 44 -14.58 -3.37 -3.52
C CYS A 44 -13.24 -3.22 -2.81
N ILE A 45 -12.58 -2.06 -2.93
CA ILE A 45 -11.29 -1.81 -2.30
C ILE A 45 -11.46 -0.81 -1.16
N PHE A 46 -11.06 -1.16 0.05
CA PHE A 46 -10.93 -0.20 1.16
C PHE A 46 -9.47 0.18 1.32
N LYS A 47 -9.03 1.27 0.66
CA LYS A 47 -7.69 1.80 0.89
C LYS A 47 -7.60 2.40 2.30
N GLN A 48 -6.53 2.04 3.00
CA GLN A 48 -6.11 2.75 4.20
C GLN A 48 -5.73 4.17 3.79
N ALA A 49 -6.14 5.18 4.56
CA ALA A 49 -5.73 6.55 4.29
C ALA A 49 -4.21 6.62 4.37
N GLU A 50 -3.56 7.02 3.26
CA GLU A 50 -2.13 7.27 3.23
C GLU A 50 -1.82 8.35 4.26
N LYS A 51 -0.91 8.06 5.19
CA LYS A 51 -0.41 9.07 6.12
C LYS A 51 0.50 10.02 5.34
N ARG A 52 -0.07 11.10 4.81
CA ARG A 52 0.70 12.17 4.19
C ARG A 52 1.31 13.02 5.29
N VAL A 53 2.63 13.00 5.41
CA VAL A 53 3.38 13.85 6.33
C VAL A 53 4.00 14.99 5.51
N ILE A 54 3.63 16.22 5.82
CA ILE A 54 4.23 17.41 5.20
C ILE A 54 5.50 17.74 5.98
N VAL A 55 6.60 17.92 5.26
CA VAL A 55 7.91 18.27 5.80
C VAL A 55 8.56 19.33 4.94
N SER A 56 9.47 20.12 5.52
CA SER A 56 10.22 21.11 4.73
C SER A 56 11.21 20.42 3.80
N GLU A 57 11.47 21.03 2.65
CA GLU A 57 12.46 20.53 1.70
C GLU A 57 13.85 20.43 2.33
N SER A 58 14.21 21.43 3.17
CA SER A 58 15.47 21.45 3.90
C SER A 58 15.64 20.25 4.85
N TYR A 59 14.55 19.79 5.48
CA TYR A 59 14.57 18.62 6.35
C TYR A 59 14.70 17.32 5.54
N LEU A 60 13.96 17.21 4.43
CA LEU A 60 14.09 16.06 3.52
C LEU A 60 15.50 15.90 2.98
N ARG A 61 16.12 16.99 2.52
CA ARG A 61 17.49 16.98 1.99
C ARG A 61 18.49 16.51 3.05
N LYS A 62 18.38 17.02 4.29
CA LYS A 62 19.21 16.59 5.42
C LYS A 62 19.03 15.11 5.73
N LEU A 63 17.80 14.62 5.74
CA LEU A 63 17.52 13.20 5.94
C LEU A 63 18.19 12.34 4.86
N GLN A 64 18.03 12.71 3.59
CA GLN A 64 18.65 12.00 2.47
C GLN A 64 20.17 11.97 2.57
N GLU A 65 20.82 13.11 2.82
CA GLU A 65 22.28 13.18 2.98
C GLU A 65 22.78 12.31 4.14
N SER A 66 22.05 12.32 5.27
CA SER A 66 22.38 11.49 6.43
C SER A 66 22.27 10.00 6.13
N TYR A 67 21.34 9.60 5.27
CA TYR A 67 21.15 8.22 4.86
C TYR A 67 22.29 7.75 3.95
N THR A 68 22.64 8.55 2.93
CA THR A 68 23.75 8.26 2.01
C THR A 68 25.07 8.09 2.77
N ARG A 69 25.41 9.03 3.65
CA ARG A 69 26.65 8.97 4.45
C ARG A 69 26.72 7.73 5.33
N LYS A 70 25.59 7.28 5.88
CA LYS A 70 25.53 6.04 6.69
C LYS A 70 25.70 4.80 5.81
N GLN A 71 25.11 4.77 4.62
CA GLN A 71 25.28 3.65 3.69
C GLN A 71 26.72 3.53 3.19
N GLU A 72 27.38 4.64 2.83
CA GLU A 72 28.79 4.62 2.39
C GLU A 72 29.72 4.08 3.48
N ARG A 73 29.49 4.45 4.75
CA ARG A 73 30.25 3.89 5.88
C ARG A 73 30.05 2.38 6.01
N GLN A 74 28.82 1.88 5.82
CA GLN A 74 28.53 0.44 5.88
C GLN A 74 29.12 -0.33 4.68
N VAL A 75 29.14 0.27 3.49
CA VAL A 75 29.76 -0.30 2.29
C VAL A 75 31.27 -0.37 2.46
N SER A 76 31.90 0.68 2.99
CA SER A 76 33.35 0.67 3.26
C SER A 76 33.76 -0.34 4.33
N THR A 77 32.87 -0.70 5.27
CA THR A 77 33.13 -1.78 6.24
C THR A 77 32.87 -3.18 5.69
N ARG A 78 31.97 -3.35 4.71
CA ARG A 78 31.71 -4.64 4.03
C ARG A 78 32.70 -4.94 2.90
N ALA A 79 33.23 -3.92 2.24
CA ALA A 79 34.23 -4.06 1.18
C ALA A 79 35.58 -4.63 1.67
N SER A 80 35.86 -4.60 2.98
CA SER A 80 37.08 -5.19 3.55
C SER A 80 36.96 -6.67 3.92
N SER A 81 35.81 -7.33 3.71
CA SER A 81 35.64 -8.75 4.06
C SER A 81 34.94 -9.64 3.02
N GLU A 82 34.68 -9.16 1.79
CA GLU A 82 34.04 -9.97 0.75
C GLU A 82 34.92 -10.04 -0.51
N ASP A 83 35.99 -10.84 -0.43
CA ASP A 83 36.37 -11.69 -1.56
C ASP A 83 35.21 -12.67 -1.77
N VAL A 84 34.24 -12.29 -2.60
CA VAL A 84 33.25 -13.21 -3.13
C VAL A 84 33.42 -13.19 -4.63
N SER A 85 34.18 -14.16 -5.10
CA SER A 85 34.16 -14.63 -6.48
C SER A 85 32.71 -14.80 -6.91
N ILE A 86 32.25 -13.98 -7.86
CA ILE A 86 30.97 -14.19 -8.55
C ILE A 86 31.22 -15.34 -9.54
N PRO A 87 30.72 -16.57 -9.34
CA PRO A 87 30.76 -17.55 -10.41
C PRO A 87 29.86 -17.03 -11.54
N ALA A 88 30.43 -17.00 -12.76
CA ALA A 88 29.75 -16.59 -13.96
C ALA A 88 28.40 -17.33 -14.12
N PRO A 89 27.34 -16.67 -14.62
CA PRO A 89 26.10 -17.35 -14.93
C PRO A 89 26.37 -18.32 -16.08
N ASN A 90 26.33 -19.62 -15.76
CA ASN A 90 26.36 -20.70 -16.72
C ASN A 90 25.10 -20.65 -17.61
N THR A 91 25.22 -20.01 -18.76
CA THR A 91 24.27 -20.17 -19.87
C THR A 91 24.55 -21.49 -20.58
N ASP A 92 24.06 -22.59 -20.03
CA ASP A 92 23.87 -23.80 -20.81
C ASP A 92 22.39 -23.88 -21.22
N LEU A 93 22.13 -23.47 -22.45
CA LEU A 93 20.89 -23.82 -23.14
C LEU A 93 21.27 -24.28 -24.54
N SER A 94 21.74 -25.53 -24.60
CA SER A 94 21.99 -26.23 -25.86
C SER A 94 20.67 -26.50 -26.60
N PRO A 95 20.62 -26.37 -27.95
CA PRO A 95 19.41 -26.61 -28.75
C PRO A 95 19.21 -28.10 -29.05
N GLY A 96 18.14 -28.70 -28.53
CA GLY A 96 17.73 -30.08 -28.83
C GLY A 96 16.81 -30.16 -30.06
N HIS A 97 17.24 -30.94 -31.05
CA HIS A 97 16.45 -31.37 -32.22
C HIS A 97 15.44 -32.46 -31.84
N GLY A 98 14.31 -32.49 -32.55
CA GLY A 98 13.30 -33.56 -32.55
C GLY A 98 12.20 -33.25 -33.53
#